data_AF-A0A661PPK0-F1
#
_entry.id   AF-A0A661PPK0-F1
#
_cell.length_a   1.000
_cell.length_b   1.000
_cell.length_c   1.000
_cell.angle_alpha   90.00
_cell.angle_beta   90.00
_cell.angle_gamma   90.00
#
_symmetry.space_group_name_H-M   'P 1'
#
loop_
_entity.id
_entity.type
_entity.pdbx_description
1 polymer ?
#
loop_
_entity_poly.entity_id
_entity_poly.type
_entity_poly.pdbx_seq_one_letter_code
_entity_poly.pdbx_strand_id
1 'polypeptide(L)'
;FFIFNILDFQDHQITELKKFTKAAFSLDDILTTASTLKYTGAIKKVLDDELTNPSEAFVRFFAAKIFDGRLTKPVVEQFTPIVKEARKQFINERINERLTSALSAEDPQDVEVIQGEVAGDTNSQEKSGIITTEEEIEGFHVVKAILRQIVDVSRITMRDTKSYCGILLDDNNRKPICRLHFNHSQKYLGVFSQKTEERIAIDSVDDLYKYSEQMKNAVKDYEKE
;
A
#
# COMPACT_ATOMS: atom_id res chain seq x y z
N PHE A 1 24.07 21.64 2.74
CA PHE A 1 23.40 22.80 2.11
C PHE A 1 21.93 22.46 1.98
N PHE A 2 21.03 23.41 2.23
CA PHE A 2 19.62 23.22 1.90
C PHE A 2 19.47 23.31 0.39
N ILE A 3 18.94 22.25 -0.23
CA ILE A 3 18.73 22.16 -1.67
C ILE A 3 17.22 22.18 -1.87
N PHE A 4 16.73 23.23 -2.51
CA PHE A 4 15.33 23.41 -2.83
C PHE A 4 15.13 23.13 -4.32
N ASN A 5 14.38 22.10 -4.66
CA ASN A 5 14.02 21.80 -6.03
C ASN A 5 12.71 22.50 -6.37
N ILE A 6 12.75 23.47 -7.26
CA ILE A 6 11.56 24.24 -7.67
C ILE A 6 10.55 23.36 -8.44
N LEU A 7 11.02 22.27 -9.06
CA LEU A 7 10.19 21.37 -9.87
C LEU A 7 9.58 20.22 -9.06
N ASP A 8 10.13 19.93 -7.88
CA ASP A 8 9.71 18.82 -7.02
C ASP A 8 9.95 19.21 -5.56
N PHE A 9 8.98 19.94 -4.98
CA PHE A 9 9.01 20.35 -3.59
C PHE A 9 7.79 19.83 -2.83
N GLN A 10 7.98 19.62 -1.54
CA GLN A 10 6.89 19.28 -0.62
C GLN A 10 6.58 20.47 0.31
N ASP A 11 5.35 20.55 0.80
CA ASP A 11 4.86 21.70 1.60
C ASP A 11 5.71 21.99 2.85
N HIS A 12 6.33 20.96 3.44
CA HIS A 12 7.24 21.12 4.57
C HIS A 12 8.49 21.95 4.20
N GLN A 13 9.00 21.80 2.98
CA GLN A 13 10.16 22.55 2.48
C GLN A 13 9.84 24.03 2.25
N ILE A 14 8.59 24.37 1.91
CA ILE A 14 8.13 25.75 1.77
C ILE A 14 8.11 26.44 3.13
N THR A 15 7.61 25.72 4.15
CA THR A 15 7.58 26.21 5.53
C THR A 15 9.00 26.49 6.04
N GLU A 16 9.96 25.63 5.68
CA GLU A 16 11.37 25.86 5.95
C GLU A 16 11.94 27.04 5.17
N LEU A 17 11.63 27.17 3.87
CA LEU A 17 12.08 28.29 3.03
C LEU A 17 11.60 29.64 3.57
N LYS A 18 10.40 29.71 4.14
CA LYS A 18 9.87 30.93 4.78
C LYS A 18 10.74 31.43 5.94
N LYS A 19 11.42 30.54 6.66
CA LYS A 19 12.34 30.91 7.75
C LYS A 19 13.61 31.61 7.25
N PHE A 20 13.91 31.53 5.95
CA PHE A 20 15.00 32.25 5.31
C PHE A 20 14.60 33.63 4.77
N THR A 21 13.33 34.06 4.95
CA THR A 21 12.88 35.39 4.54
C THR A 21 13.33 36.47 5.52
N LYS A 22 13.55 37.69 5.01
CA LYS A 22 14.09 38.84 5.76
C LYS A 22 13.33 39.15 7.07
N ALA A 23 12.03 38.87 7.12
CA ALA A 23 11.20 39.14 8.30
C ALA A 23 11.37 38.12 9.44
N ALA A 24 11.88 36.92 9.15
CA ALA A 24 12.02 35.80 10.10
C ALA A 24 13.49 35.34 10.24
N PHE A 25 14.43 36.10 9.69
CA PHE A 25 15.84 35.74 9.61
C PHE A 25 16.54 35.87 10.97
N SER A 26 17.09 34.76 11.48
CA SER A 26 17.90 34.69 12.68
C SER A 26 19.16 33.87 12.40
N LEU A 27 20.35 34.45 12.61
CA LEU A 27 21.61 33.85 12.18
C LEU A 27 21.93 32.55 12.94
N ASP A 28 21.68 32.54 14.25
CA ASP A 28 21.89 31.36 15.12
C ASP A 28 20.89 30.23 14.80
N ASP A 29 19.64 30.59 14.52
CA ASP A 29 18.60 29.63 14.11
C ASP A 29 18.89 29.05 12.73
N ILE A 30 19.39 29.86 11.79
CA ILE A 30 19.71 29.42 10.43
C ILE A 30 20.91 28.47 10.43
N LEU A 31 21.95 28.73 11.21
CA LEU A 31 23.10 27.83 11.32
C LEU A 31 22.71 26.49 11.96
N THR A 32 21.91 26.54 13.02
CA THR A 32 21.41 25.34 13.69
C THR A 32 20.45 24.54 12.80
N THR A 33 19.54 25.23 12.12
CA THR A 33 18.57 24.62 11.19
C THR A 33 19.29 24.02 9.98
N ALA A 34 20.25 24.73 9.39
CA ALA A 34 21.03 24.23 8.25
C ALA A 34 21.90 23.02 8.63
N SER A 35 22.48 23.02 9.84
CA SER A 35 23.23 21.88 10.37
C SER A 35 22.31 20.68 10.59
N THR A 36 21.17 20.90 11.26
CA THR A 36 20.15 19.87 11.48
C THR A 36 19.68 19.27 10.16
N LEU A 37 19.29 20.10 9.18
CA LEU A 37 18.88 19.65 7.85
C LEU A 37 19.96 18.85 7.12
N LYS A 38 21.22 19.28 7.21
CA LYS A 38 22.35 18.56 6.63
C LYS A 38 22.48 17.16 7.26
N TYR A 39 22.46 17.07 8.58
CA TYR A 39 22.59 15.78 9.28
C TYR A 39 21.36 14.91 9.09
N THR A 40 20.15 15.47 9.13
CA THR A 40 18.90 14.75 8.85
C THR A 40 18.90 14.17 7.44
N GLY A 41 19.30 14.95 6.42
CA GLY A 41 19.42 14.45 5.06
C GLY A 41 20.46 13.34 4.92
N ALA A 42 21.62 13.50 5.57
CA ALA A 42 22.66 12.46 5.58
C ALA A 42 22.18 11.17 6.27
N ILE A 43 21.50 11.29 7.42
CA ILE A 43 20.91 10.16 8.14
C ILE A 43 19.84 9.48 7.30
N LYS A 44 18.95 10.23 6.63
CA LYS A 44 17.95 9.66 5.74
C LYS A 44 18.60 8.83 4.63
N LYS A 45 19.69 9.32 4.04
CA LYS A 45 20.42 8.59 3.00
C LYS A 45 21.04 7.29 3.53
N VAL A 46 21.74 7.37 4.67
CA VAL A 46 22.32 6.18 5.31
C VAL A 46 21.23 5.18 5.70
N LEU A 47 20.09 5.66 6.20
CA LEU A 47 18.96 4.82 6.53
C LEU A 47 18.40 4.12 5.29
N ASP A 48 18.25 4.82 4.17
CA ASP A 48 17.78 4.24 2.91
C ASP A 48 18.74 3.17 2.37
N ASP A 49 20.04 3.44 2.46
CA ASP A 49 21.10 2.50 2.09
C ASP A 49 21.06 1.23 2.98
N GLU A 50 20.98 1.39 4.30
CA GLU A 50 20.88 0.28 5.28
C GLU A 50 19.55 -0.49 5.15
N LEU A 51 18.46 0.18 4.79
CA LEU A 51 17.18 -0.49 4.53
C LEU A 51 17.22 -1.27 3.20
N THR A 52 17.92 -0.76 2.19
CA THR A 52 18.05 -1.43 0.89
C THR A 52 19.00 -2.61 0.94
N ASN A 53 20.14 -2.42 1.59
CA ASN A 53 21.17 -3.42 1.76
C ASN A 53 21.64 -3.43 3.23
N PRO A 54 21.00 -4.24 4.11
CA PRO A 54 21.28 -4.21 5.54
C PRO A 54 22.72 -4.64 5.83
N SER A 55 23.47 -3.76 6.50
CA SER A 55 24.83 -4.08 6.93
C SER A 55 24.81 -5.09 8.07
N GLU A 56 25.93 -5.79 8.27
CA GLU A 56 26.10 -6.74 9.38
C GLU A 56 25.87 -6.07 10.75
N ALA A 57 26.24 -4.79 10.88
CA ALA A 57 26.03 -4.01 12.10
C ALA A 57 24.53 -3.72 12.34
N PHE A 58 23.79 -3.39 11.29
CA PHE A 58 22.35 -3.17 11.34
C PHE A 58 21.60 -4.47 11.68
N VAL A 59 21.94 -5.59 11.03
CA VAL A 59 21.35 -6.90 11.33
C VAL A 59 21.65 -7.33 12.76
N ARG A 60 22.90 -7.15 13.22
CA ARG A 60 23.31 -7.45 14.60
C ARG A 60 22.52 -6.61 15.61
N PHE A 61 22.20 -5.36 15.30
CA PHE A 61 21.39 -4.51 16.17
C PHE A 61 19.97 -5.07 16.39
N PHE A 62 19.30 -5.56 15.34
CA PHE A 62 18.00 -6.21 15.48
C PHE A 62 18.10 -7.57 16.14
N ALA A 63 19.04 -8.40 15.69
CA ALA A 63 19.24 -9.72 16.23
C ALA A 63 19.56 -9.68 17.74
N ALA A 64 20.31 -8.69 18.22
CA ALA A 64 20.60 -8.51 19.64
C ALA A 64 19.37 -8.24 20.52
N LYS A 65 18.27 -7.74 19.95
CA LYS A 65 17.04 -7.43 20.68
C LYS A 65 16.01 -8.56 20.65
N ILE A 66 16.16 -9.50 19.72
CA ILE A 66 15.14 -10.52 19.42
C ILE A 66 15.67 -11.93 19.71
N PHE A 67 16.98 -12.14 19.55
CA PHE A 67 17.60 -13.45 19.74
C PHE A 67 18.19 -13.58 21.14
N ASP A 68 17.58 -14.45 21.96
CA ASP A 68 18.09 -14.83 23.27
C ASP A 68 19.26 -15.82 23.14
N GLY A 69 20.44 -15.32 22.79
CA GLY A 69 21.64 -16.15 22.66
C GLY A 69 22.88 -15.38 22.19
N ARG A 70 24.01 -16.07 22.04
CA ARG A 70 25.23 -15.46 21.51
C ARG A 70 25.07 -15.16 20.02
N LEU A 71 25.22 -13.89 19.65
CA LEU A 71 25.29 -13.43 18.26
C LEU A 71 26.59 -13.91 17.62
N THR A 72 26.54 -15.08 16.98
CA THR A 72 27.63 -15.60 16.17
C THR A 72 27.43 -15.19 14.71
N LYS A 73 28.52 -15.14 13.92
CA LYS A 73 28.46 -14.82 12.48
C LYS A 73 27.38 -15.60 11.70
N PRO A 74 27.22 -16.93 11.85
CA PRO A 74 26.18 -17.66 11.14
C PRO A 74 24.76 -17.25 11.55
N VAL A 75 24.55 -16.87 12.82
CA VAL A 75 23.25 -16.35 13.27
C VAL A 75 22.97 -15.01 12.58
N VAL A 76 23.94 -14.10 12.53
CA VAL A 76 23.77 -12.82 11.84
C VAL A 76 23.49 -13.01 10.34
N GLU A 77 24.17 -13.95 9.68
CA GLU A 77 23.92 -14.28 8.27
C GLU A 77 22.49 -14.82 8.04
N GLN A 78 21.94 -15.61 8.98
CA GLN A 78 20.55 -16.07 8.92
C GLN A 78 19.54 -14.94 9.12
N PHE A 79 19.85 -13.95 9.96
CA PHE A 79 18.98 -12.80 10.19
C PHE A 79 18.99 -11.78 9.05
N THR A 80 20.03 -11.74 8.22
CA THR A 80 20.12 -10.81 7.07
C THR A 80 18.91 -10.88 6.11
N PRO A 81 18.52 -12.05 5.57
CA PRO A 81 17.34 -12.15 4.71
C PRO A 81 16.04 -11.82 5.46
N ILE A 82 15.93 -12.22 6.73
CA ILE A 82 14.76 -11.97 7.58
C ILE A 82 14.54 -10.46 7.77
N VAL A 83 15.59 -9.71 8.09
CA VAL A 83 15.52 -8.25 8.24
C VAL A 83 15.10 -7.57 6.92
N LYS A 84 15.57 -8.10 5.78
CA LYS A 84 15.22 -7.57 4.46
C LYS A 84 13.75 -7.80 4.11
N GLU A 85 13.19 -8.97 4.44
CA GLU A 85 11.77 -9.27 4.26
C GLU A 85 10.89 -8.49 5.24
N ALA A 86 11.26 -8.45 6.51
CA ALA A 86 10.55 -7.71 7.56
C ALA A 86 10.42 -6.22 7.20
N ARG A 87 11.44 -5.61 6.59
CA ARG A 87 11.34 -4.25 6.05
C ARG A 87 10.23 -4.14 5.00
N LYS A 88 10.23 -5.02 4.00
CA LYS A 88 9.25 -4.95 2.89
C LYS A 88 7.83 -5.06 3.43
N GLN A 89 7.62 -6.01 4.33
CA GLN A 89 6.36 -6.18 5.04
C GLN A 89 6.00 -4.92 5.83
N PHE A 90 6.91 -4.39 6.64
CA PHE A 90 6.66 -3.17 7.43
C PHE A 90 6.32 -1.94 6.56
N ILE A 91 7.01 -1.74 5.44
CA ILE A 91 6.70 -0.64 4.53
C ILE A 91 5.32 -0.83 3.90
N ASN A 92 5.02 -2.04 3.43
CA ASN A 92 3.71 -2.36 2.86
C ASN A 92 2.59 -2.18 3.90
N GLU A 93 2.79 -2.66 5.12
CA GLU A 93 1.88 -2.45 6.25
C GLU A 93 1.69 -0.97 6.56
N ARG A 94 2.75 -0.14 6.62
CA ARG A 94 2.61 1.30 6.85
C ARG A 94 1.91 2.03 5.71
N ILE A 95 2.14 1.61 4.48
CA ILE A 95 1.44 2.15 3.31
C ILE A 95 -0.04 1.78 3.41
N ASN A 96 -0.34 0.52 3.71
CA ASN A 96 -1.70 0.02 3.89
C ASN A 96 -2.40 0.68 5.08
N GLU A 97 -1.74 0.85 6.23
CA GLU A 97 -2.26 1.57 7.39
C GLU A 97 -2.57 3.03 7.06
N ARG A 98 -1.68 3.71 6.31
CA ARG A 98 -1.93 5.10 5.92
C ARG A 98 -3.03 5.22 4.88
N LEU A 99 -3.13 4.27 3.95
CA LEU A 99 -4.24 4.15 3.00
C LEU A 99 -5.54 3.93 3.74
N THR A 100 -5.59 2.95 4.65
CA THR A 100 -6.76 2.63 5.48
C THR A 100 -7.14 3.78 6.40
N SER A 101 -6.19 4.42 7.08
CA SER A 101 -6.45 5.58 7.95
C SER A 101 -6.94 6.79 7.15
N ALA A 102 -6.44 7.00 5.93
CA ALA A 102 -6.96 8.03 5.02
C ALA A 102 -8.29 7.65 4.34
N LEU A 103 -8.72 6.40 4.47
CA LEU A 103 -10.07 5.92 4.09
C LEU A 103 -11.04 6.01 5.28
N SER A 104 -10.56 5.77 6.51
CA SER A 104 -11.35 5.88 7.74
C SER A 104 -11.57 7.32 8.22
N ALA A 105 -10.83 8.30 7.69
CA ALA A 105 -11.04 9.72 8.02
C ALA A 105 -12.35 10.29 7.44
N GLU A 106 -13.10 9.52 6.64
CA GLU A 106 -14.45 9.87 6.15
C GLU A 106 -15.58 9.08 6.83
N ASP A 107 -15.29 8.26 7.86
CA ASP A 107 -16.33 7.56 8.61
C ASP A 107 -16.00 7.50 10.11
N PRO A 108 -16.70 8.25 10.98
CA PRO A 108 -16.59 8.06 12.41
C PRO A 108 -17.51 6.90 12.82
N GLN A 109 -17.05 5.66 12.72
CA GLN A 109 -17.57 4.58 13.57
C GLN A 109 -16.44 3.70 14.09
N ASP A 110 -16.36 3.70 15.42
CA ASP A 110 -15.63 2.74 16.24
C ASP A 110 -15.82 1.31 15.72
N VAL A 111 -14.73 0.57 15.56
CA VAL A 111 -14.76 -0.86 15.87
C VAL A 111 -13.49 -1.24 16.61
N GLU A 112 -13.72 -1.64 17.85
CA GLU A 112 -12.77 -2.14 18.83
C GLU A 112 -11.96 -3.33 18.32
N VAL A 113 -10.71 -3.36 18.79
CA VAL A 113 -9.87 -4.56 18.83
C VAL A 113 -10.58 -5.60 19.71
N ILE A 114 -11.03 -6.72 19.14
CA ILE A 114 -11.44 -7.89 19.92
C ILE A 114 -10.71 -9.13 19.41
N GLN A 115 -9.74 -9.57 20.21
CA GLN A 115 -9.26 -10.94 20.23
C GLN A 115 -10.35 -11.84 20.78
N GLY A 116 -10.59 -12.97 20.09
CA GLY A 116 -10.95 -14.23 20.74
C GLY A 116 -12.43 -14.54 20.93
N GLU A 117 -12.75 -15.76 20.49
CA GLU A 117 -13.80 -16.68 20.97
C GLU A 117 -15.11 -16.83 20.19
N VAL A 118 -15.27 -18.10 19.79
CA VAL A 118 -16.39 -18.84 19.24
C VAL A 118 -17.75 -18.62 19.93
N ALA A 119 -18.81 -18.38 19.15
CA ALA A 119 -20.06 -19.18 19.12
C ALA A 119 -21.23 -18.44 18.42
N GLY A 120 -21.79 -19.09 17.39
CA GLY A 120 -23.23 -19.29 17.20
C GLY A 120 -24.15 -18.14 16.77
N ASP A 121 -24.53 -18.17 15.48
CA ASP A 121 -25.87 -17.90 14.88
C ASP A 121 -26.54 -16.53 15.13
N THR A 122 -27.17 -15.84 14.16
CA THR A 122 -28.01 -16.36 13.08
C THR A 122 -28.15 -15.35 11.91
N ASN A 123 -28.18 -15.93 10.71
CA ASN A 123 -28.97 -15.54 9.53
C ASN A 123 -28.51 -14.39 8.60
N SER A 124 -27.67 -14.75 7.63
CA SER A 124 -28.04 -14.61 6.21
C SER A 124 -27.40 -15.73 5.39
N GLN A 125 -28.24 -16.41 4.64
CA GLN A 125 -28.04 -17.71 4.00
C GLN A 125 -26.85 -17.80 3.04
N GLU A 126 -26.01 -18.80 3.30
CA GLU A 126 -25.38 -19.72 2.35
C GLU A 126 -25.00 -19.21 0.94
N LYS A 127 -23.69 -18.97 0.76
CA LYS A 127 -22.97 -19.50 -0.41
C LYS A 127 -21.75 -20.31 0.04
N SER A 128 -22.04 -21.57 0.36
CA SER A 128 -21.11 -22.68 0.49
C SER A 128 -19.91 -22.61 -0.48
N GLY A 129 -18.71 -22.43 0.09
CA GLY A 129 -17.43 -22.77 -0.54
C GLY A 129 -16.68 -21.64 -1.24
N ILE A 130 -17.10 -20.38 -1.07
CA ILE A 130 -16.36 -19.22 -1.56
C ILE A 130 -15.46 -18.75 -0.42
N ILE A 131 -14.16 -19.03 -0.51
CA ILE A 131 -13.16 -18.51 0.42
C ILE A 131 -12.50 -17.35 -0.32
N THR A 132 -12.85 -16.13 0.05
CA THR A 132 -12.13 -14.95 -0.44
C THR A 132 -10.71 -15.02 0.10
N THR A 133 -9.75 -15.15 -0.80
CA THR A 133 -8.33 -15.26 -0.45
C THR A 133 -7.75 -13.89 -0.12
N GLU A 134 -6.69 -13.86 0.72
CA GLU A 134 -5.98 -12.62 1.05
C GLU A 134 -5.49 -11.88 -0.21
N GLU A 135 -5.09 -12.63 -1.25
CA GLU A 135 -4.67 -12.05 -2.53
C GLU A 135 -5.84 -11.38 -3.29
N GLU A 136 -7.05 -11.92 -3.22
CA GLU A 136 -8.23 -11.31 -3.83
C GLU A 136 -8.63 -10.02 -3.11
N ILE A 137 -8.48 -10.00 -1.78
CA ILE A 137 -8.65 -8.80 -0.97
C ILE A 137 -7.61 -7.75 -1.37
N GLU A 138 -6.33 -8.13 -1.46
CA GLU A 138 -5.25 -7.24 -1.88
C GLU A 138 -5.49 -6.68 -3.29
N GLY A 139 -5.86 -7.55 -4.25
CA GLY A 139 -6.22 -7.14 -5.61
C GLY A 139 -7.40 -6.17 -5.65
N PHE A 140 -8.42 -6.38 -4.81
CA PHE A 140 -9.53 -5.45 -4.68
C PHE A 140 -9.09 -4.07 -4.14
N HIS A 141 -8.22 -4.03 -3.13
CA HIS A 141 -7.69 -2.78 -2.60
C HIS A 141 -6.85 -2.03 -3.64
N VAL A 142 -6.04 -2.73 -4.42
CA VAL A 142 -5.27 -2.15 -5.53
C VAL A 142 -6.20 -1.55 -6.59
N VAL A 143 -7.25 -2.27 -7.00
CA VAL A 143 -8.22 -1.76 -7.98
C VAL A 143 -8.99 -0.55 -7.43
N LYS A 144 -9.39 -0.58 -6.15
CA LYS A 144 -9.98 0.58 -5.47
C LYS A 144 -9.05 1.79 -5.49
N ALA A 145 -7.76 1.60 -5.20
CA ALA A 145 -6.77 2.67 -5.20
C ALA A 145 -6.58 3.29 -6.60
N ILE A 146 -6.55 2.46 -7.64
CA ILE A 146 -6.45 2.89 -9.04
C ILE A 146 -7.67 3.75 -9.44
N LEU A 147 -8.86 3.33 -9.04
CA LEU A 147 -10.13 3.93 -9.47
C LEU A 147 -10.59 5.12 -8.64
N ARG A 148 -10.05 5.30 -7.41
CA ARG A 148 -10.34 6.46 -6.54
C ARG A 148 -10.13 7.82 -7.23
N GLN A 149 -9.28 7.88 -8.26
CA GLN A 149 -9.04 9.10 -9.03
C GLN A 149 -10.22 9.50 -9.94
N ILE A 150 -11.17 8.60 -10.18
CA ILE A 150 -12.24 8.77 -11.19
C ILE A 150 -13.61 8.59 -10.58
N VAL A 151 -13.77 7.67 -9.62
CA VAL A 151 -15.05 7.37 -8.98
C VAL A 151 -14.87 7.22 -7.47
N ASP A 152 -15.94 7.57 -6.75
CA ASP A 152 -16.07 7.36 -5.33
C ASP A 152 -15.88 5.87 -4.94
N VAL A 153 -15.12 5.63 -3.88
CA VAL A 153 -14.78 4.29 -3.39
C VAL A 153 -16.02 3.51 -2.95
N SER A 154 -17.06 4.20 -2.47
CA SER A 154 -18.34 3.60 -2.06
C SER A 154 -19.06 2.88 -3.20
N ARG A 155 -18.81 3.29 -4.44
CA ARG A 155 -19.43 2.72 -5.65
C ARG A 155 -18.70 1.48 -6.15
N ILE A 156 -17.52 1.15 -5.61
CA ILE A 156 -16.72 0.01 -6.05
C ILE A 156 -16.99 -1.17 -5.12
N THR A 157 -17.69 -2.17 -5.63
CA THR A 157 -18.12 -3.35 -4.87
C THR A 157 -17.36 -4.59 -5.29
N MET A 158 -16.95 -5.39 -4.31
CA MET A 158 -16.36 -6.71 -4.54
C MET A 158 -17.46 -7.77 -4.46
N ARG A 159 -17.50 -8.66 -5.44
CA ARG A 159 -18.43 -9.79 -5.47
C ARG A 159 -17.68 -11.06 -5.82
N ASP A 160 -17.51 -11.88 -4.81
CA ASP A 160 -16.79 -13.13 -4.97
C ASP A 160 -17.69 -14.25 -5.54
N THR A 161 -17.12 -15.08 -6.40
CA THR A 161 -17.77 -16.21 -7.05
C THR A 161 -16.83 -17.40 -7.10
N LYS A 162 -17.37 -18.62 -7.28
CA LYS A 162 -16.56 -19.85 -7.32
C LYS A 162 -15.48 -19.89 -8.40
N SER A 163 -15.53 -19.02 -9.40
CA SER A 163 -14.60 -19.04 -10.54
C SER A 163 -13.74 -17.77 -10.64
N TYR A 164 -14.12 -16.70 -9.95
CA TYR A 164 -13.43 -15.42 -9.96
C TYR A 164 -13.99 -14.47 -8.88
N CYS A 165 -13.14 -13.55 -8.44
CA CYS A 165 -13.55 -12.39 -7.68
C CYS A 165 -13.89 -11.23 -8.64
N GLY A 166 -15.15 -10.83 -8.70
CA GLY A 166 -15.63 -9.77 -9.58
C GLY A 166 -15.61 -8.42 -8.90
N ILE A 167 -15.09 -7.40 -9.59
CA ILE A 167 -15.11 -6.02 -9.12
C ILE A 167 -16.10 -5.23 -9.99
N LEU A 168 -17.11 -4.67 -9.34
CA LEU A 168 -18.30 -4.08 -9.98
C LEU A 168 -18.42 -2.61 -9.60
N LEU A 169 -18.96 -1.82 -10.53
CA LEU A 169 -19.42 -0.47 -10.25
C LEU A 169 -20.90 -0.50 -9.83
N ASP A 170 -21.25 0.24 -8.76
CA ASP A 170 -22.60 0.39 -8.20
C ASP A 170 -23.28 -0.94 -7.82
N ASP A 171 -22.51 -1.95 -7.40
CA ASP A 171 -22.97 -3.34 -7.15
C ASP A 171 -23.82 -3.91 -8.32
N ASN A 172 -23.55 -3.46 -9.54
CA ASN A 172 -24.34 -3.82 -10.70
C ASN A 172 -23.58 -4.80 -11.60
N ASN A 173 -24.12 -6.01 -11.77
CA ASN A 173 -23.54 -7.04 -12.63
C ASN A 173 -23.46 -6.62 -14.12
N ARG A 174 -24.16 -5.56 -14.54
CA ARG A 174 -24.07 -4.97 -15.89
C ARG A 174 -22.93 -3.98 -16.05
N LYS A 175 -22.29 -3.56 -14.96
CA LYS A 175 -21.16 -2.63 -14.93
C LYS A 175 -19.90 -3.28 -14.31
N PRO A 176 -19.39 -4.40 -14.86
CA PRO A 176 -18.19 -5.03 -14.33
C PRO A 176 -16.93 -4.23 -14.72
N ILE A 177 -16.09 -3.93 -13.73
CA ILE A 177 -14.84 -3.18 -13.94
C ILE A 177 -13.72 -4.14 -14.33
N CYS A 178 -13.54 -5.21 -13.54
CA CYS A 178 -12.60 -6.29 -13.83
C CYS A 178 -12.98 -7.57 -13.08
N ARG A 179 -12.34 -8.68 -13.46
CA ARG A 179 -12.48 -9.99 -12.81
C ARG A 179 -11.09 -10.50 -12.43
N LEU A 180 -10.89 -10.84 -11.17
CA LEU A 180 -9.68 -11.45 -10.65
C LEU A 180 -9.84 -12.96 -10.65
N HIS A 181 -8.98 -13.67 -11.38
CA HIS A 181 -8.95 -15.13 -11.42
C HIS A 181 -7.68 -15.61 -10.71
N PHE A 182 -7.69 -15.63 -9.38
CA PHE A 182 -6.56 -16.05 -8.55
C PHE A 182 -6.67 -17.51 -8.05
N ASN A 183 -7.73 -18.21 -8.45
CA ASN A 183 -8.03 -19.59 -8.05
C ASN A 183 -7.05 -20.66 -8.58
N HIS A 184 -6.06 -20.29 -9.39
CA HIS A 184 -5.12 -21.21 -10.06
C HIS A 184 -3.67 -20.74 -9.90
N SER A 185 -2.72 -21.67 -10.12
CA SER A 185 -1.27 -21.36 -10.05
C SER A 185 -0.84 -20.26 -11.03
N GLN A 186 -1.53 -20.12 -12.16
CA GLN A 186 -1.40 -18.97 -13.05
C GLN A 186 -2.56 -18.02 -12.79
N LYS A 187 -2.24 -16.78 -12.44
CA LYS A 187 -3.21 -15.73 -12.16
C LYS A 187 -3.64 -15.07 -13.47
N TYR A 188 -4.92 -14.73 -13.57
CA TYR A 188 -5.43 -13.98 -14.71
C TYR A 188 -6.25 -12.77 -14.26
N LEU A 189 -6.11 -11.69 -15.01
CA LEU A 189 -6.94 -10.49 -14.92
C LEU A 189 -7.88 -10.45 -16.11
N GLY A 190 -9.18 -10.47 -15.85
CA GLY A 190 -10.22 -10.17 -16.83
C GLY A 190 -10.47 -8.67 -16.88
N VAL A 191 -10.08 -8.01 -17.97
CA VAL A 191 -10.39 -6.60 -18.24
C VAL A 191 -11.52 -6.49 -19.25
N PHE A 192 -12.35 -5.46 -19.13
CA PHE A 192 -13.45 -5.23 -20.07
C PHE A 192 -13.08 -4.14 -21.08
N SER A 193 -13.11 -4.49 -22.35
CA SER A 193 -12.99 -3.55 -23.47
C SER A 193 -14.23 -3.68 -24.34
N GLN A 194 -15.00 -2.60 -24.51
CA GLN A 194 -16.19 -2.56 -25.37
C GLN A 194 -17.19 -3.73 -25.14
N LYS A 195 -17.48 -4.04 -23.87
CA LYS A 195 -18.36 -5.14 -23.42
C LYS A 195 -17.81 -6.56 -23.67
N THR A 196 -16.59 -6.72 -24.18
CA THR A 196 -15.88 -8.00 -24.27
C THR A 196 -14.86 -8.15 -23.13
N GLU A 197 -14.81 -9.34 -22.52
CA GLU A 197 -13.81 -9.70 -21.49
C GLU A 197 -12.55 -10.21 -22.17
N GLU A 198 -11.42 -9.55 -21.92
CA GLU A 198 -10.09 -10.02 -22.30
C GLU A 198 -9.39 -10.58 -21.06
N ARG A 199 -8.91 -11.83 -21.15
CA ARG A 199 -8.17 -12.49 -20.07
C ARG A 199 -6.68 -12.37 -20.29
N ILE A 200 -6.02 -11.71 -19.35
CA ILE A 200 -4.60 -11.41 -19.39
C ILE A 200 -3.91 -12.19 -18.27
N ALA A 201 -2.86 -12.95 -18.60
CA ALA A 201 -2.05 -13.62 -17.60
C ALA A 201 -1.23 -12.58 -16.82
N ILE A 202 -1.25 -12.68 -15.50
CA ILE A 202 -0.46 -11.84 -14.59
C ILE A 202 0.36 -12.74 -13.66
N ASP A 203 1.52 -12.25 -13.22
CA ASP A 203 2.41 -12.98 -12.33
C ASP A 203 2.23 -12.55 -10.88
N SER A 204 1.86 -11.28 -10.66
CA SER A 204 1.71 -10.67 -9.34
C SER A 204 0.52 -9.69 -9.28
N VAL A 205 0.08 -9.36 -8.06
CA VAL A 205 -0.97 -8.34 -7.83
C VAL A 205 -0.49 -6.95 -8.28
N ASP A 206 0.82 -6.69 -8.25
CA ASP A 206 1.39 -5.44 -8.74
C ASP A 206 1.18 -5.23 -10.25
N ASP A 207 1.00 -6.30 -11.02
CA ASP A 207 0.75 -6.20 -12.46
C ASP A 207 -0.58 -5.50 -12.78
N LEU A 208 -1.52 -5.41 -11.81
CA LEU A 208 -2.76 -4.66 -11.98
C LEU A 208 -2.53 -3.18 -12.30
N TYR A 209 -1.44 -2.58 -11.82
CA TYR A 209 -1.11 -1.18 -12.15
C TYR A 209 -0.83 -0.97 -13.64
N LYS A 210 -0.30 -1.98 -14.34
CA LYS A 210 -0.03 -1.92 -15.79
C LYS A 210 -1.32 -1.78 -16.60
N TYR A 211 -2.43 -2.28 -16.07
CA TYR A 211 -3.75 -2.28 -16.73
C TYR A 211 -4.71 -1.24 -16.14
N SER A 212 -4.19 -0.31 -15.35
CA SER A 212 -4.96 0.77 -14.70
C SER A 212 -5.79 1.59 -15.69
N GLU A 213 -5.22 1.98 -16.83
CA GLU A 213 -5.94 2.75 -17.86
C GLU A 213 -7.13 2.00 -18.46
N GLN A 214 -7.05 0.68 -18.60
CA GLN A 214 -8.16 -0.14 -19.10
C GLN A 214 -9.31 -0.18 -18.09
N MET A 215 -9.00 -0.36 -16.79
CA MET A 215 -10.01 -0.31 -15.72
C MET A 215 -10.69 1.06 -15.64
N LYS A 216 -9.89 2.13 -15.76
CA LYS A 216 -10.37 3.52 -15.79
C LYS A 216 -11.28 3.79 -16.99
N ASN A 217 -10.95 3.26 -18.16
CA ASN A 217 -11.77 3.40 -19.36
C ASN A 217 -13.10 2.64 -19.23
N ALA A 218 -13.09 1.40 -18.70
CA ALA A 218 -14.31 0.65 -18.43
C ALA A 218 -15.30 1.44 -17.55
N VAL A 219 -14.78 2.07 -16.50
CA VAL A 219 -15.59 2.93 -15.60
C VAL A 219 -16.13 4.17 -16.31
N LYS A 220 -15.30 4.86 -17.11
CA LYS A 220 -15.72 6.04 -17.88
C LYS A 220 -16.82 5.72 -18.89
N ASP A 221 -16.79 4.53 -19.48
CA ASP A 221 -17.84 4.11 -20.42
C ASP A 221 -19.18 3.95 -19.70
N TYR A 222 -19.20 3.46 -18.46
CA TYR A 222 -20.41 3.31 -17.65
C TYR A 222 -20.94 4.61 -17.01
N GLU A 223 -20.13 5.67 -16.99
CA GLU A 223 -20.53 7.03 -16.57
C GLU A 223 -21.12 7.83 -17.74
N LYS A 224 -20.81 7.46 -18.99
CA LYS A 224 -21.34 8.10 -20.21
C LYS A 224 -22.67 7.50 -20.67
N GLU A 225 -22.98 6.28 -20.25
CA GLU A 225 -24.18 5.49 -20.59
C GLU A 225 -25.27 5.69 -19.52
#